data_AF-A0AAT9HUR0-F1
#
_entry.id   AF-A0AAT9HUR0-F1
#
_cell.length_a   1.000
_cell.length_b   1.000
_cell.length_c   1.000
_cell.angle_alpha   90.00
_cell.angle_beta   90.00
_cell.angle_gamma   90.00
#
_symmetry.space_group_name_H-M   'P 1'
#
loop_
_entity.id
_entity.type
_entity.pdbx_description
1 polymer ?
#
loop_
_entity_poly.entity_id
_entity_poly.type
_entity_poly.pdbx_seq_one_letter_code
_entity_poly.pdbx_strand_id
1 'polypeptide(L)'
;MLGALGAGLAAGPGKGEASSCEKAGTPEQAAANGAAYLTDALAKDGHLTSALAGAEDQPDFGNTADAVVALAAQGATEPAAKSLSWLEKNAADWATQSGPAAYAQLIFAAHATGADPRAFGGADLVQQLGATGPAAEKATEAKADEKKEKESDSDSGLGVWWFVGVCLVAGVGIGILISGRKKRQQ
;
A
#
# COMPACT_ATOMS: atom_id res chain seq x y z
N MET A 1 -7.05 13.79 -13.19
CA MET A 1 -8.37 13.12 -13.07
C MET A 1 -8.78 12.90 -11.63
N LEU A 2 -8.09 12.06 -10.85
CA LEU A 2 -8.49 11.74 -9.46
C LEU A 2 -8.70 12.98 -8.59
N GLY A 3 -7.72 13.87 -8.51
CA GLY A 3 -7.85 15.12 -7.74
C GLY A 3 -8.96 16.05 -8.24
N ALA A 4 -9.25 16.03 -9.55
CA ALA A 4 -10.36 16.80 -10.13
C ALA A 4 -11.73 16.18 -9.81
N LEU A 5 -11.78 14.88 -9.54
CA LEU A 5 -12.96 14.17 -9.02
C LEU A 5 -13.05 14.20 -7.49
N GLY A 6 -12.07 14.81 -6.79
CA GLY A 6 -11.95 14.71 -5.34
C GLY A 6 -11.67 13.28 -4.83
N ALA A 7 -11.18 12.39 -5.69
CA ALA A 7 -10.91 11.00 -5.39
C ALA A 7 -9.46 10.78 -4.93
N GLY A 8 -9.27 9.82 -4.01
CA GLY A 8 -7.96 9.34 -3.56
C GLY A 8 -7.44 8.16 -4.39
N LEU A 9 -6.21 7.70 -4.10
CA LEU A 9 -5.58 6.57 -4.81
C LEU A 9 -6.28 5.22 -4.59
N ALA A 10 -6.95 5.06 -3.44
CA ALA A 10 -7.78 3.89 -3.15
C ALA A 10 -9.25 4.09 -3.61
N ALA A 11 -9.47 4.88 -4.68
CA ALA A 11 -10.80 5.02 -5.26
C ALA A 11 -11.27 3.67 -5.83
N GLY A 12 -12.52 3.32 -5.56
CA GLY A 12 -13.19 2.22 -6.23
C GLY A 12 -13.72 2.62 -7.61
N PRO A 13 -14.45 1.72 -8.28
CA PRO A 13 -15.04 1.99 -9.59
C PRO A 13 -15.97 3.20 -9.56
N GLY A 14 -15.73 4.15 -10.46
CA GLY A 14 -16.57 5.31 -10.68
C GLY A 14 -17.88 4.97 -11.39
N LYS A 15 -18.80 5.94 -11.41
CA LYS A 15 -20.11 5.84 -12.10
C LYS A 15 -20.22 6.74 -13.34
N GLY A 16 -19.14 7.42 -13.72
CA GLY A 16 -19.15 8.26 -14.91
C GLY A 16 -19.11 7.41 -16.19
N GLU A 17 -19.46 8.04 -17.31
CA GLU A 17 -19.38 7.42 -18.62
C GLU A 17 -18.19 7.97 -19.40
N ALA A 18 -17.73 7.21 -20.40
CA ALA A 18 -16.73 7.68 -21.34
C ALA A 18 -17.30 8.88 -22.13
N SER A 19 -16.64 10.03 -22.05
CA SER A 19 -17.00 11.22 -22.82
C SER A 19 -15.93 11.54 -23.85
N SER A 20 -16.31 12.20 -24.95
CA SER A 20 -15.37 12.83 -25.86
C SER A 20 -14.66 14.02 -25.18
N CYS A 21 -13.50 14.39 -25.69
CA CYS A 21 -12.77 15.57 -25.22
C CYS A 21 -13.53 16.85 -25.60
N GLU A 22 -13.81 17.72 -24.62
CA GLU A 22 -14.51 18.99 -24.80
C GLU A 22 -13.80 20.15 -24.09
N LYS A 23 -14.22 21.39 -24.31
CA LYS A 23 -13.70 22.53 -23.54
C LYS A 23 -14.16 22.39 -22.09
N ALA A 24 -13.24 22.12 -21.18
CA ALA A 24 -13.55 21.99 -19.76
C ALA A 24 -13.97 23.33 -19.14
N GLY A 25 -15.14 23.35 -18.51
CA GLY A 25 -15.64 24.41 -17.62
C GLY A 25 -15.72 24.00 -16.15
N THR A 26 -15.62 22.70 -15.85
CA THR A 26 -15.62 22.16 -14.47
C THR A 26 -14.48 21.17 -14.24
N PRO A 27 -14.12 20.88 -12.97
CA PRO A 27 -13.15 19.83 -12.63
C PRO A 27 -13.52 18.45 -13.20
N GLU A 28 -14.79 18.08 -13.18
CA GLU A 28 -15.27 16.79 -13.68
C GLU A 28 -15.10 16.67 -15.19
N GLN A 29 -15.33 17.76 -15.94
CA GLN A 29 -15.04 17.81 -17.37
C GLN A 29 -13.54 17.73 -17.65
N ALA A 30 -12.72 18.40 -16.84
CA ALA A 30 -11.26 18.27 -16.94
C ALA A 30 -10.80 16.84 -16.64
N ALA A 31 -11.45 16.15 -15.68
CA ALA A 31 -11.22 14.75 -15.44
C ALA A 31 -11.60 13.94 -16.69
N ALA A 32 -12.84 14.06 -17.18
CA ALA A 32 -13.34 13.30 -18.31
C ALA A 32 -12.46 13.45 -19.58
N ASN A 33 -11.96 14.67 -19.86
CA ASN A 33 -10.99 14.90 -20.93
C ASN A 33 -9.68 14.11 -20.74
N GLY A 34 -9.18 14.04 -19.51
CA GLY A 34 -8.04 13.20 -19.15
C GLY A 34 -8.31 11.72 -19.42
N ALA A 35 -9.52 11.23 -19.15
CA ALA A 35 -9.87 9.83 -19.45
C ALA A 35 -9.92 9.59 -20.94
N ALA A 36 -10.47 10.52 -21.70
CA ALA A 36 -10.51 10.43 -23.16
C ALA A 36 -9.08 10.33 -23.72
N TYR A 37 -8.16 11.16 -23.23
CA TYR A 37 -6.75 11.11 -23.61
C TYR A 37 -6.09 9.76 -23.24
N LEU A 38 -6.27 9.30 -21.99
CA LEU A 38 -5.70 8.03 -21.54
C LEU A 38 -6.27 6.84 -22.33
N THR A 39 -7.57 6.86 -22.64
CA THR A 39 -8.23 5.82 -23.43
C THR A 39 -7.60 5.72 -24.83
N ASP A 40 -7.34 6.86 -25.48
CA ASP A 40 -6.68 6.91 -26.78
C ASP A 40 -5.21 6.42 -26.70
N ALA A 41 -4.46 6.92 -25.70
CA ALA A 41 -3.06 6.53 -25.49
C ALA A 41 -2.89 5.03 -25.23
N LEU A 42 -3.86 4.38 -24.56
CA LEU A 42 -3.85 2.96 -24.24
C LEU A 42 -4.49 2.09 -25.35
N ALA A 43 -5.15 2.68 -26.35
CA ALA A 43 -6.01 1.95 -27.28
C ALA A 43 -5.25 0.86 -28.04
N LYS A 44 -4.02 1.18 -28.48
CA LYS A 44 -3.18 0.31 -29.31
C LYS A 44 -2.64 -0.88 -28.52
N ASP A 45 -1.87 -0.61 -27.47
CA ASP A 45 -1.04 -1.62 -26.81
C ASP A 45 -1.58 -2.05 -25.44
N GLY A 46 -2.56 -1.33 -24.88
CA GLY A 46 -3.08 -1.56 -23.54
C GLY A 46 -2.18 -1.04 -22.43
N HIS A 47 -1.02 -0.46 -22.75
CA HIS A 47 -0.10 0.16 -21.82
C HIS A 47 0.42 1.48 -22.37
N LEU A 48 0.96 2.32 -21.48
CA LEU A 48 1.69 3.51 -21.86
C LEU A 48 3.13 3.13 -22.21
N THR A 49 3.74 3.90 -23.13
CA THR A 49 5.17 3.81 -23.42
C THR A 49 5.91 4.86 -22.60
N SER A 50 7.08 4.52 -22.06
CA SER A 50 7.87 5.43 -21.24
C SER A 50 8.30 6.66 -22.03
N ALA A 51 8.12 7.84 -21.43
CA ALA A 51 8.54 9.12 -22.01
C ALA A 51 9.95 9.55 -21.56
N LEU A 52 10.77 8.62 -21.06
CA LEU A 52 12.10 8.93 -20.53
C LEU A 52 13.07 9.32 -21.66
N ALA A 53 13.47 10.59 -21.67
CA ALA A 53 14.31 11.14 -22.72
C ALA A 53 15.66 10.40 -22.82
N GLY A 54 15.98 9.92 -24.02
CA GLY A 54 17.24 9.21 -24.31
C GLY A 54 17.22 7.71 -23.98
N ALA A 55 16.11 7.16 -23.50
CA ALA A 55 15.91 5.72 -23.37
C ALA A 55 15.20 5.16 -24.62
N GLU A 56 15.34 3.86 -24.86
CA GLU A 56 14.56 3.15 -25.87
C GLU A 56 13.08 3.09 -25.45
N ASP A 57 12.20 2.98 -26.45
CA ASP A 57 10.77 2.78 -26.21
C ASP A 57 10.54 1.47 -25.46
N GLN A 58 9.88 1.56 -24.30
CA GLN A 58 9.56 0.41 -23.47
C GLN A 58 8.26 0.66 -22.70
N PRO A 59 7.53 -0.39 -22.29
CA PRO A 59 6.33 -0.23 -21.50
C PRO A 59 6.58 0.50 -20.19
N ASP A 60 5.69 1.41 -19.83
CA ASP A 60 5.69 2.13 -18.57
C ASP A 60 4.64 1.52 -17.63
N PHE A 61 5.04 0.50 -16.87
CA PHE A 61 4.15 -0.25 -15.99
C PHE A 61 3.55 0.62 -14.89
N GLY A 62 4.35 1.51 -14.29
CA GLY A 62 3.91 2.39 -13.21
C GLY A 62 2.84 3.37 -13.68
N ASN A 63 3.12 4.12 -14.77
CA ASN A 63 2.13 5.04 -15.32
C ASN A 63 0.92 4.32 -15.92
N THR A 64 1.09 3.09 -16.41
CA THR A 64 -0.04 2.26 -16.86
C THR A 64 -0.95 1.87 -15.67
N ALA A 65 -0.38 1.49 -14.53
CA ALA A 65 -1.14 1.20 -13.31
C ALA A 65 -1.91 2.45 -12.82
N ASP A 66 -1.25 3.62 -12.80
CA ASP A 66 -1.89 4.88 -12.41
C ASP A 66 -3.01 5.29 -13.39
N ALA A 67 -2.82 5.02 -14.69
CA ALA A 67 -3.84 5.25 -15.71
C ALA A 67 -5.07 4.35 -15.51
N VAL A 68 -4.86 3.08 -15.12
CA VAL A 68 -5.96 2.17 -14.76
C VAL A 68 -6.76 2.74 -13.58
N VAL A 69 -6.10 3.21 -12.52
CA VAL A 69 -6.79 3.83 -11.37
C VAL A 69 -7.59 5.06 -11.82
N ALA A 70 -6.99 5.94 -12.62
CA ALA A 70 -7.65 7.16 -13.10
C ALA A 70 -8.88 6.87 -13.98
N LEU A 71 -8.77 5.93 -14.92
CA LEU A 71 -9.87 5.52 -15.80
C LEU A 71 -10.99 4.84 -15.00
N ALA A 72 -10.64 3.92 -14.11
CA ALA A 72 -11.62 3.21 -13.30
C ALA A 72 -12.37 4.16 -12.36
N ALA A 73 -11.69 5.10 -11.70
CA ALA A 73 -12.30 6.08 -10.82
C ALA A 73 -13.24 7.07 -11.56
N GLN A 74 -12.97 7.35 -12.84
CA GLN A 74 -13.88 8.12 -13.69
C GLN A 74 -15.11 7.32 -14.14
N GLY A 75 -15.02 5.99 -14.14
CA GLY A 75 -16.04 5.09 -14.68
C GLY A 75 -15.78 4.63 -16.12
N ALA A 76 -14.59 4.91 -16.68
CA ALA A 76 -14.13 4.33 -17.95
C ALA A 76 -13.65 2.88 -17.73
N THR A 77 -14.58 2.01 -17.34
CA THR A 77 -14.30 0.65 -16.83
C THR A 77 -13.73 -0.29 -17.88
N GLU A 78 -14.21 -0.25 -19.12
CA GLU A 78 -13.73 -1.13 -20.19
C GLU A 78 -12.27 -0.84 -20.59
N PRO A 79 -11.86 0.41 -20.89
CA PRO A 79 -10.44 0.74 -21.08
C PRO A 79 -9.56 0.38 -19.88
N ALA A 80 -10.03 0.66 -18.66
CA ALA A 80 -9.30 0.31 -17.44
C ALA A 80 -9.08 -1.20 -17.31
N ALA A 81 -10.12 -2.01 -17.56
CA ALA A 81 -10.04 -3.46 -17.49
C ALA A 81 -9.10 -4.05 -18.54
N LYS A 82 -9.08 -3.49 -19.77
CA LYS A 82 -8.15 -3.91 -20.83
C LYS A 82 -6.70 -3.71 -20.39
N SER A 83 -6.37 -2.53 -19.87
CA SER A 83 -5.02 -2.22 -19.39
C SER A 83 -4.64 -3.00 -18.13
N LEU A 84 -5.59 -3.23 -17.21
CA LEU A 84 -5.37 -4.11 -16.06
C LEU A 84 -4.99 -5.53 -16.51
N SER A 85 -5.72 -6.11 -17.48
CA SER A 85 -5.41 -7.45 -17.99
C SER A 85 -4.04 -7.52 -18.69
N TRP A 86 -3.56 -6.41 -19.24
CA TRP A 86 -2.19 -6.33 -19.73
C TRP A 86 -1.19 -6.33 -18.57
N LEU A 87 -1.43 -5.56 -17.50
CA LEU A 87 -0.56 -5.55 -16.32
C LEU A 87 -0.49 -6.93 -15.64
N GLU A 88 -1.62 -7.64 -15.51
CA GLU A 88 -1.68 -8.99 -14.93
C GLU A 88 -0.74 -9.98 -15.64
N LYS A 89 -0.55 -9.81 -16.95
CA LYS A 89 0.28 -10.70 -17.77
C LYS A 89 1.76 -10.31 -17.80
N ASN A 90 2.07 -9.03 -17.60
CA ASN A 90 3.39 -8.48 -17.94
C ASN A 90 4.13 -7.82 -16.77
N ALA A 91 3.45 -7.43 -15.69
CA ALA A 91 4.02 -6.56 -14.67
C ALA A 91 4.78 -7.28 -13.54
N ALA A 92 4.75 -8.62 -13.49
CA ALA A 92 5.30 -9.39 -12.36
C ALA A 92 6.82 -9.17 -12.18
N ASP A 93 7.59 -9.25 -13.26
CA ASP A 93 9.05 -9.06 -13.22
C ASP A 93 9.40 -7.61 -12.85
N TRP A 94 8.68 -6.65 -13.43
CA TRP A 94 8.84 -5.22 -13.10
C TRP A 94 8.55 -4.94 -11.63
N ALA A 95 7.47 -5.50 -11.07
CA ALA A 95 7.11 -5.31 -9.67
C ALA A 95 8.14 -5.91 -8.72
N THR A 96 8.66 -7.09 -9.07
CA THR A 96 9.75 -7.74 -8.33
C THR A 96 11.01 -6.87 -8.31
N GLN A 97 11.39 -6.32 -9.47
CA GLN A 97 12.58 -5.49 -9.60
C GLN A 97 12.43 -4.11 -8.94
N SER A 98 11.24 -3.51 -9.03
CA SER A 98 10.97 -2.15 -8.58
C SER A 98 10.59 -2.07 -7.10
N GLY A 99 10.16 -3.18 -6.50
CA GLY A 99 9.95 -3.31 -5.05
C GLY A 99 8.60 -2.75 -4.56
N PRO A 100 8.51 -2.31 -3.29
CA PRO A 100 7.24 -2.08 -2.60
C PRO A 100 6.28 -1.11 -3.31
N ALA A 101 6.82 -0.04 -3.92
CA ALA A 101 5.99 0.95 -4.60
C ALA A 101 5.24 0.34 -5.81
N ALA A 102 5.91 -0.53 -6.57
CA ALA A 102 5.31 -1.17 -7.73
C ALA A 102 4.19 -2.13 -7.33
N TYR A 103 4.39 -2.94 -6.28
CA TYR A 103 3.32 -3.77 -5.74
C TYR A 103 2.13 -2.92 -5.26
N ALA A 104 2.38 -1.80 -4.58
CA ALA A 104 1.31 -0.90 -4.13
C ALA A 104 0.51 -0.32 -5.30
N GLN A 105 1.18 0.10 -6.39
CA GLN A 105 0.49 0.61 -7.59
C GLN A 105 -0.40 -0.46 -8.24
N LEU A 106 0.10 -1.70 -8.37
CA LEU A 106 -0.70 -2.81 -8.90
C LEU A 106 -1.90 -3.13 -8.00
N ILE A 107 -1.73 -3.06 -6.67
CA ILE A 107 -2.84 -3.23 -5.71
C ILE A 107 -3.90 -2.14 -5.91
N PHE A 108 -3.51 -0.87 -6.09
CA PHE A 108 -4.47 0.20 -6.36
C PHE A 108 -5.19 0.00 -7.69
N ALA A 109 -4.49 -0.42 -8.75
CA ALA A 109 -5.10 -0.71 -10.04
C ALA A 109 -6.13 -1.85 -9.95
N ALA A 110 -5.79 -2.95 -9.25
CA ALA A 110 -6.71 -4.06 -9.00
C ALA A 110 -7.93 -3.60 -8.20
N HIS A 111 -7.71 -2.85 -7.10
CA HIS A 111 -8.79 -2.34 -6.26
C HIS A 111 -9.74 -1.41 -7.03
N ALA A 112 -9.20 -0.47 -7.81
CA ALA A 112 -9.99 0.52 -8.53
C ALA A 112 -10.89 -0.10 -9.61
N THR A 113 -10.46 -1.23 -10.18
CA THR A 113 -11.23 -2.00 -11.17
C THR A 113 -12.13 -3.06 -10.55
N GLY A 114 -12.05 -3.26 -9.22
CA GLY A 114 -12.79 -4.30 -8.51
C GLY A 114 -12.19 -5.71 -8.62
N ALA A 115 -10.98 -5.84 -9.18
CA ALA A 115 -10.24 -7.10 -9.19
C ALA A 115 -9.63 -7.41 -7.81
N ASP A 116 -9.38 -8.71 -7.55
CA ASP A 116 -8.76 -9.13 -6.29
C ASP A 116 -7.22 -8.99 -6.37
N PRO A 117 -6.60 -8.08 -5.60
CA PRO A 117 -5.15 -7.96 -5.57
C PRO A 117 -4.42 -9.21 -5.03
N ARG A 118 -5.14 -10.14 -4.38
CA ARG A 118 -4.58 -11.43 -3.93
C ARG A 118 -4.56 -12.51 -5.01
N ALA A 119 -5.15 -12.25 -6.17
CA ALA A 119 -5.21 -13.17 -7.31
C ALA A 119 -4.73 -12.52 -8.62
N PHE A 120 -3.96 -11.44 -8.55
CA PHE A 120 -3.55 -10.63 -9.69
C PHE A 120 -2.57 -11.39 -10.59
N GLY A 121 -3.01 -11.78 -11.79
CA GLY A 121 -2.19 -12.62 -12.67
C GLY A 121 -1.78 -13.96 -12.04
N GLY A 122 -2.51 -14.44 -11.02
CA GLY A 122 -2.16 -15.62 -10.23
C GLY A 122 -1.21 -15.37 -9.05
N ALA A 123 -0.87 -14.11 -8.74
CA ALA A 123 -0.03 -13.71 -7.62
C ALA A 123 -0.81 -13.01 -6.51
N ASP A 124 -0.38 -13.20 -5.26
CA ASP A 124 -0.86 -12.42 -4.11
C ASP A 124 0.02 -11.17 -3.92
N LEU A 125 -0.39 -10.04 -4.49
CA LEU A 125 0.36 -8.79 -4.40
C LEU A 125 0.43 -8.26 -2.97
N VAL A 126 -0.59 -8.53 -2.13
CA VAL A 126 -0.63 -8.07 -0.74
C VAL A 126 0.41 -8.82 0.08
N GLN A 127 0.50 -10.14 -0.11
CA GLN A 127 1.54 -10.96 0.49
C GLN A 127 2.93 -10.52 0.02
N GLN A 128 3.12 -10.30 -1.29
CA GLN A 128 4.39 -9.88 -1.87
C GLN A 128 4.84 -8.50 -1.36
N LEU A 129 3.93 -7.52 -1.30
CA LEU A 129 4.20 -6.22 -0.68
C LEU A 129 4.59 -6.39 0.79
N GLY A 130 3.85 -7.18 1.57
CA GLY A 130 4.16 -7.43 2.98
C GLY A 130 5.54 -8.05 3.21
N ALA A 131 6.00 -8.91 2.29
CA ALA A 131 7.31 -9.52 2.33
C ALA A 131 8.48 -8.55 2.05
N THR A 132 8.21 -7.33 1.55
CA THR A 132 9.24 -6.32 1.33
C THR A 132 9.65 -5.57 2.61
N GLY A 133 8.87 -5.69 3.68
CA GLY A 133 9.13 -5.06 4.98
C GLY A 133 9.75 -6.01 6.00
N PRO A 134 10.05 -5.51 7.22
CA PRO A 134 10.42 -6.36 8.34
C PRO A 134 9.36 -7.43 8.58
N ALA A 135 9.78 -8.61 9.07
CA ALA A 135 8.85 -9.68 9.39
C ALA A 135 7.76 -9.15 10.32
N ALA A 136 6.50 -9.31 9.91
CA ALA A 136 5.37 -8.94 10.75
C ALA A 136 5.45 -9.75 12.05
N GLU A 137 5.34 -9.06 13.18
CA GLU A 137 5.02 -9.69 14.46
C GLU A 137 3.79 -10.58 14.22
N LYS A 138 3.85 -11.85 14.63
CA LYS A 138 2.73 -12.76 14.45
C LYS A 138 1.51 -12.13 15.09
N ALA A 139 0.53 -11.74 14.28
CA ALA A 139 -0.75 -11.30 14.78
C ALA A 139 -1.31 -12.44 15.62
N THR A 140 -1.31 -12.28 16.94
CA THR A 140 -2.15 -13.07 17.81
C THR A 140 -3.56 -12.81 17.34
N GLU A 141 -4.19 -13.82 16.73
CA GLU A 141 -5.60 -13.79 16.39
C GLU A 141 -6.35 -13.32 17.64
N ALA A 142 -6.86 -12.10 17.61
CA ALA A 142 -7.78 -11.62 18.62
C ALA A 142 -9.03 -12.49 18.46
N LYS A 143 -9.09 -13.57 19.24
CA LYS A 143 -10.33 -14.34 19.39
C LYS A 143 -11.40 -13.35 19.80
N ALA A 144 -12.41 -13.24 18.96
CA ALA A 144 -13.63 -12.50 19.28
C ALA A 144 -14.13 -12.96 20.66
N ASP A 145 -14.40 -11.97 21.52
CA ASP A 145 -14.99 -12.09 22.85
C ASP A 145 -16.20 -13.05 22.85
N GLU A 146 -16.00 -14.27 23.33
CA GLU A 146 -17.07 -15.03 23.97
C GLU A 146 -17.06 -14.67 25.45
N LYS A 147 -18.03 -13.82 25.84
CA LYS A 147 -18.38 -13.57 27.24
C LYS A 147 -18.53 -14.90 28.00
N LYS A 148 -17.62 -15.15 28.94
CA LYS A 148 -17.90 -15.96 30.13
C LYS A 148 -17.43 -15.21 31.36
N GLU A 149 -18.41 -14.72 32.13
CA GLU A 149 -18.17 -14.28 33.49
C GLU A 149 -18.04 -15.48 34.45
N LYS A 150 -17.18 -15.24 35.44
CA LYS A 150 -17.13 -15.76 36.83
C LYS A 150 -16.09 -16.83 37.20
N GLU A 151 -15.13 -16.27 37.95
CA GLU A 151 -14.70 -16.63 39.31
C GLU A 151 -13.46 -17.53 39.50
N SER A 152 -12.46 -16.87 40.14
CA SER A 152 -11.50 -17.32 41.16
C SER A 152 -11.12 -18.79 41.18
N ASP A 153 -9.83 -19.10 41.02
CA ASP A 153 -8.91 -19.04 42.15
C ASP A 153 -7.45 -19.07 41.68
N SER A 154 -6.60 -18.59 42.56
CA SER A 154 -5.15 -18.50 42.51
C SER A 154 -4.44 -19.85 42.31
N ASP A 155 -3.46 -19.91 41.39
CA ASP A 155 -2.17 -20.51 41.71
C ASP A 155 -1.00 -20.02 40.82
N SER A 156 -0.10 -19.33 41.51
CA SER A 156 1.35 -19.30 41.41
C SER A 156 2.03 -20.25 40.40
N GLY A 157 2.67 -19.66 39.39
CA GLY A 157 3.76 -20.30 38.68
C GLY A 157 4.25 -19.41 37.55
N LEU A 158 5.57 -19.12 37.52
CA LEU A 158 6.30 -18.41 36.45
C LEU A 158 6.52 -16.89 36.59
N GLY A 159 6.05 -16.24 37.67
CA GLY A 159 6.11 -14.77 37.81
C GLY A 159 7.29 -14.16 38.60
N VAL A 160 8.22 -14.95 39.16
CA VAL A 160 9.18 -14.43 40.17
C VAL A 160 10.61 -14.25 39.63
N TRP A 161 10.98 -14.88 38.51
CA TRP A 161 12.40 -14.91 38.10
C TRP A 161 12.92 -13.59 37.51
N TRP A 162 12.09 -12.85 36.78
CA TRP A 162 12.47 -11.56 36.18
C TRP A 162 12.71 -10.42 37.21
N PHE A 163 12.05 -10.46 38.37
CA PHE A 163 12.21 -9.44 39.42
C PHE A 163 13.59 -9.49 40.11
N VAL A 164 14.22 -10.66 40.23
CA VAL A 164 15.55 -10.80 40.84
C VAL A 164 16.64 -10.21 39.93
N GLY A 165 16.50 -10.33 38.60
CA GLY A 165 17.43 -9.77 37.63
C GLY A 165 17.40 -8.23 37.56
N VAL A 166 16.22 -7.62 37.69
CA VAL A 166 16.05 -6.16 37.64
C VAL A 166 16.59 -5.48 38.90
N CYS A 167 16.43 -6.08 40.08
CA CYS A 167 16.93 -5.51 41.34
C CYS A 167 18.46 -5.52 41.48
N LEU A 168 19.17 -6.40 40.75
CA LEU A 168 20.63 -6.50 40.83
C LEU A 168 21.36 -5.48 39.92
N VAL A 169 20.74 -5.05 38.82
CA VAL A 169 21.32 -4.08 37.86
C VAL A 169 21.10 -2.63 38.30
N ALA A 170 20.01 -2.33 39.04
CA ALA A 170 19.75 -0.99 39.56
C ALA A 170 20.67 -0.55 40.72
N GLY A 171 21.36 -1.49 41.39
CA GLY A 171 22.22 -1.20 42.55
C GLY A 171 23.62 -0.66 42.22
N VAL A 172 24.11 -0.85 41.00
CA VAL A 172 25.49 -0.47 40.62
C VAL A 172 25.60 1.01 40.22
N GLY A 173 24.52 1.63 39.74
CA GLY A 173 24.53 3.00 39.21
C GLY A 173 24.48 4.13 40.25
N ILE A 174 23.93 3.90 41.44
CA ILE A 174 23.71 4.95 42.45
C ILE A 174 24.99 5.21 43.29
N GLY A 175 25.87 4.21 43.44
CA GLY A 175 27.08 4.33 44.27
C GLY A 175 28.19 5.21 43.71
N ILE A 176 28.26 5.37 42.38
CA ILE A 176 29.35 6.13 41.72
C ILE A 176 29.08 7.65 41.71
N LEU A 177 27.81 8.07 41.76
CA LEU A 177 27.46 9.50 41.68
C LEU A 177 27.52 10.24 43.03
N ILE A 178 27.51 9.53 44.17
CA ILE A 178 27.63 10.15 45.50
C ILE A 178 29.10 10.25 45.96
N SER A 179 30.00 9.40 45.47
CA SER A 179 31.42 9.41 45.86
C SER A 179 32.28 10.49 45.17
N GLY A 180 31.79 11.10 44.08
CA GLY A 180 32.52 12.15 43.35
C GLY A 180 32.39 13.56 43.93
N ARG A 181 31.41 13.81 44.81
CA ARG A 181 31.03 15.17 45.23
C ARG A 181 31.64 15.61 46.58
N LYS A 182 32.27 14.69 47.33
CA LYS A 182 32.87 14.97 48.66
C LYS A 182 34.35 15.38 48.61
N LYS A 183 35.01 15.37 47.44
CA LYS A 183 36.43 15.73 47.28
C LYS A 183 36.71 17.20 46.88
N ARG A 184 35.74 18.11 47.01
CA ARG A 184 35.92 19.55 46.72
C ARG A 184 35.68 20.49 47.91
N GLN A 185 35.65 19.95 49.13
CA GLN A 185 35.70 20.75 50.34
C GLN A 185 36.62 20.06 51.34
N GLN A 186 37.93 20.18 51.10
CA GLN A 186 39.00 20.49 52.06
C GLN A 186 40.20 20.99 51.27
#